data_AF-A0A6G2XBT0-F1
#
_entry.id   AF-A0A6G2XBT0-F1
#
_cell.length_a   1.000
_cell.length_b   1.000
_cell.length_c   1.000
_cell.angle_alpha   90.00
_cell.angle_beta   90.00
_cell.angle_gamma   90.00
#
_symmetry.space_group_name_H-M   'P 1'
#
loop_
_entity.id
_entity.type
_entity.pdbx_description
1 polymer ?
#
loop_
_entity_poly.entity_id
_entity_poly.type
_entity_poly.pdbx_seq_one_letter_code
_entity_poly.pdbx_strand_id
1 'polypeptide(L)'
;MAKATFHAEPGLERMVALMIAPQVHEIAREVERAAKRFAPPTKKWVTVADDRVRPTHAQAHGQERPANLRFEINSMDWDRKHRGVGPLTYMKEPRDESSRAVANLKNCRCSVHTIPDGIARNIHVLPPVITGSTVTAKVVASGQFVVEAEVGTVYPGNLEAVGAYYMARAAAAVAARR
;
A
#
# COMPACT_ATOMS: atom_id res chain seq x y z
N MET A 1 32.00 55.23 9.09
CA MET A 1 30.86 54.53 8.45
C MET A 1 30.17 53.69 9.51
N ALA A 2 28.95 54.05 9.90
CA ALA A 2 28.18 53.25 10.86
C ALA A 2 27.71 51.95 10.17
N LYS A 3 28.08 50.81 10.74
CA LYS A 3 27.70 49.48 10.23
C LYS A 3 26.25 49.24 10.65
N ALA A 4 25.33 49.15 9.70
CA ALA A 4 23.95 48.79 9.98
C ALA A 4 23.92 47.32 10.45
N THR A 5 23.50 47.10 11.70
CA THR A 5 23.21 45.78 12.25
C THR A 5 21.75 45.44 11.99
N PHE A 6 21.50 44.34 11.28
CA PHE A 6 20.15 43.82 11.09
C PHE A 6 19.66 43.17 12.39
N HIS A 7 18.53 43.63 12.88
CA HIS A 7 17.79 43.00 13.98
C HIS A 7 16.49 42.46 13.40
N ALA A 8 16.36 41.13 13.34
CA ALA A 8 15.10 40.52 12.95
C ALA A 8 14.04 40.85 14.01
N GLU A 9 12.87 41.30 13.57
CA GLU A 9 11.72 41.49 14.46
C GLU A 9 11.34 40.16 15.10
N PRO A 10 11.18 40.08 16.44
CA PRO A 10 10.74 38.87 17.11
C PRO A 10 9.44 38.34 16.50
N GLY A 11 9.45 37.09 16.03
CA GLY A 11 8.28 36.46 15.41
C GLY A 11 8.20 36.61 13.89
N LEU A 12 9.19 37.26 13.26
CA LEU A 12 9.35 37.27 11.81
C LEU A 12 9.40 35.85 11.24
N GLU A 13 10.03 34.90 11.93
CA GLU A 13 10.13 33.52 11.50
C GLU A 13 8.76 32.84 11.47
N ARG A 14 7.89 33.16 12.43
CA ARG A 14 6.51 32.65 12.48
C ARG A 14 5.67 33.25 11.35
N MET A 15 5.86 34.53 11.05
CA MET A 15 5.19 35.19 9.92
C MET A 15 5.63 34.58 8.59
N VAL A 16 6.94 34.37 8.39
CA VAL A 16 7.48 33.70 7.21
C VAL A 16 6.93 32.28 7.12
N ALA A 17 6.90 31.52 8.23
CA ALA A 17 6.30 30.19 8.27
C ALA A 17 4.83 30.19 7.82
N LEU A 18 4.03 31.15 8.28
CA LEU A 18 2.64 31.32 7.83
C LEU A 18 2.54 31.62 6.33
N MET A 19 3.45 32.44 5.79
CA MET A 19 3.48 32.79 4.38
C MET A 19 3.87 31.62 3.48
N ILE A 20 4.81 30.76 3.91
CA ILE A 20 5.24 29.60 3.12
C ILE A 20 4.33 28.38 3.30
N ALA A 21 3.48 28.35 4.33
CA ALA A 21 2.64 27.19 4.65
C ALA A 21 1.75 26.72 3.48
N PRO A 22 1.09 27.61 2.70
CA PRO A 22 0.36 27.20 1.51
C PRO A 22 1.25 26.50 0.47
N GLN A 23 2.46 27.01 0.23
CA GLN A 23 3.39 26.44 -0.73
C GLN A 23 3.90 25.06 -0.29
N VAL A 24 4.19 24.88 1.00
CA VAL A 24 4.56 23.57 1.56
C VAL A 24 3.39 22.58 1.45
N HIS A 25 2.17 23.04 1.65
CA HIS A 25 0.98 22.21 1.46
C HIS A 25 0.82 21.79 -0.01
N GLU A 26 1.05 22.68 -0.98
CA GLU A 26 1.02 22.32 -2.40
C GLU A 26 2.03 21.23 -2.76
N ILE A 27 3.26 21.32 -2.23
CA ILE A 27 4.27 20.27 -2.41
C ILE A 27 3.75 18.93 -1.86
N ALA A 28 3.12 18.94 -0.68
CA ALA A 28 2.52 17.73 -0.14
C ALA A 28 1.39 17.18 -1.04
N ARG A 29 0.55 18.05 -1.64
CA ARG A 29 -0.49 17.64 -2.61
C ARG A 29 0.12 17.09 -3.91
N GLU A 30 1.27 17.60 -4.34
CA GLU A 30 2.02 17.01 -5.46
C GLU A 30 2.50 15.59 -5.12
N VAL A 31 3.03 15.39 -3.92
CA VAL A 31 3.43 14.06 -3.42
C VAL A 31 2.22 13.13 -3.31
N GLU A 32 1.08 13.59 -2.80
CA GLU A 32 -0.16 12.82 -2.74
C GLU A 32 -0.61 12.34 -4.13
N ARG A 33 -0.67 13.24 -5.11
CA ARG A 33 -1.03 12.90 -6.49
C ARG A 33 -0.05 11.92 -7.11
N ALA A 34 1.25 12.07 -6.85
CA ALA A 34 2.25 11.12 -7.31
C ALA A 34 2.10 9.75 -6.64
N ALA A 35 1.88 9.72 -5.32
CA ALA A 35 1.68 8.50 -4.54
C ALA A 35 0.45 7.73 -5.01
N LYS A 36 -0.67 8.42 -5.26
CA LYS A 36 -1.90 7.83 -5.81
C LYS A 36 -1.68 7.15 -7.16
N ARG A 37 -0.83 7.70 -8.03
CA ARG A 37 -0.50 7.08 -9.33
C ARG A 37 0.42 5.86 -9.21
N PHE A 38 1.30 5.83 -8.21
CA PHE A 38 2.21 4.72 -7.98
C PHE A 38 1.62 3.63 -7.09
N ALA A 39 0.57 3.95 -6.34
CA ALA A 39 -0.09 3.03 -5.44
C ALA A 39 -0.65 1.84 -6.24
N PRO A 40 -0.45 0.60 -5.76
CA PRO A 40 -0.97 -0.55 -6.46
C PRO A 40 -2.51 -0.57 -6.41
N PRO A 41 -3.16 -1.06 -7.47
CA PRO A 41 -4.57 -1.41 -7.38
C PRO A 41 -4.75 -2.52 -6.33
N THR A 42 -5.98 -2.72 -5.86
CA THR A 42 -6.32 -3.93 -5.10
C THR A 42 -6.97 -4.95 -6.00
N LYS A 43 -7.02 -6.18 -5.53
CA LYS A 43 -7.64 -7.31 -6.21
C LYS A 43 -8.54 -8.04 -5.23
N LYS A 44 -9.70 -8.45 -5.70
CA LYS A 44 -10.72 -9.13 -4.91
C LYS A 44 -10.94 -10.54 -5.44
N TRP A 45 -10.87 -11.51 -4.55
CA TRP A 45 -11.14 -12.90 -4.89
C TRP A 45 -12.65 -13.14 -4.98
N VAL A 46 -13.09 -13.66 -6.12
CA VAL A 46 -14.50 -13.97 -6.38
C VAL A 46 -14.63 -15.47 -6.59
N THR A 47 -15.56 -16.04 -5.85
CA THR A 47 -15.79 -17.48 -5.78
C THR A 47 -17.15 -17.72 -6.41
N VAL A 48 -17.22 -18.66 -7.35
CA VAL A 48 -18.51 -19.10 -7.89
C VAL A 48 -19.15 -20.00 -6.84
N ALA A 49 -20.33 -19.64 -6.33
CA ALA A 49 -21.05 -20.48 -5.39
C ALA A 49 -21.76 -21.61 -6.15
N ASP A 50 -21.02 -22.68 -6.47
CA ASP A 50 -21.59 -23.92 -6.98
C ASP A 50 -20.96 -25.14 -6.29
N ASP A 51 -21.63 -26.29 -6.37
CA ASP A 51 -21.21 -27.53 -5.70
C ASP A 51 -19.85 -28.07 -6.18
N ARG A 52 -19.26 -27.48 -7.22
CA ARG A 52 -17.95 -27.86 -7.77
C ARG A 52 -16.81 -27.00 -7.21
N VAL A 53 -17.11 -25.92 -6.52
CA VAL A 53 -16.10 -25.11 -5.85
C VAL A 53 -15.67 -25.74 -4.54
N ARG A 54 -14.34 -25.81 -4.35
CA ARG A 54 -13.76 -26.40 -3.14
C ARG A 54 -14.09 -25.56 -1.92
N PRO A 55 -14.49 -26.18 -0.79
CA PRO A 55 -14.80 -25.45 0.45
C PRO A 55 -13.65 -24.55 0.95
N THR A 56 -12.39 -24.91 0.70
CA THR A 56 -11.22 -24.10 1.12
C THR A 56 -11.20 -22.72 0.48
N HIS A 57 -11.77 -22.55 -0.71
CA HIS A 57 -11.80 -21.27 -1.42
C HIS A 57 -13.02 -20.41 -1.06
N ALA A 58 -13.99 -20.97 -0.33
CA ALA A 58 -15.15 -20.21 0.13
C ALA A 58 -14.72 -19.07 1.08
N GLN A 59 -13.72 -19.32 1.95
CA GLN A 59 -13.18 -18.30 2.86
C GLN A 59 -12.31 -17.25 2.16
N ALA A 60 -11.80 -17.57 0.96
CA ALA A 60 -11.12 -16.58 0.13
C ALA A 60 -12.12 -15.60 -0.50
N HIS A 61 -13.40 -15.97 -0.60
CA HIS A 61 -14.41 -15.12 -1.20
C HIS A 61 -14.48 -13.75 -0.53
N GLY A 62 -14.41 -12.71 -1.35
CA GLY A 62 -14.51 -11.34 -0.88
C GLY A 62 -13.23 -10.78 -0.27
N GLN A 63 -12.19 -11.58 -0.06
CA GLN A 63 -10.89 -11.05 0.35
C GLN A 63 -10.42 -10.04 -0.68
N GLU A 64 -10.03 -8.86 -0.20
CA GLU A 64 -9.41 -7.82 -0.99
C GLU A 64 -7.97 -7.63 -0.51
N ARG A 65 -7.01 -7.69 -1.45
CA ARG A 65 -5.59 -7.53 -1.17
C ARG A 65 -4.97 -6.58 -2.19
N PRO A 66 -3.94 -5.79 -1.85
CA PRO A 66 -3.11 -5.10 -2.84
C PRO A 66 -2.60 -6.06 -3.92
N ALA A 67 -2.47 -5.59 -5.16
CA ALA A 67 -2.12 -6.45 -6.30
C ALA A 67 -0.79 -7.20 -6.12
N ASN A 68 0.19 -6.59 -5.44
CA ASN A 68 1.48 -7.18 -5.13
C ASN A 68 1.43 -8.22 -3.99
N LEU A 69 0.39 -8.20 -3.16
CA LEU A 69 0.22 -9.13 -2.05
C LEU A 69 -0.53 -10.41 -2.46
N ARG A 70 -0.45 -11.43 -1.61
CA ARG A 70 -1.11 -12.73 -1.80
C ARG A 70 -2.40 -12.80 -0.97
N PHE A 71 -3.40 -13.49 -1.51
CA PHE A 71 -4.58 -13.95 -0.77
C PHE A 71 -4.19 -15.06 0.20
N GLU A 72 -5.00 -15.23 1.24
CA GLU A 72 -4.84 -16.25 2.25
C GLU A 72 -5.95 -17.28 2.09
N ILE A 73 -5.58 -18.54 1.93
CA ILE A 73 -6.52 -19.64 1.65
C ILE A 73 -6.18 -20.81 2.56
N ASN A 74 -7.20 -21.48 3.09
CA ASN A 74 -6.97 -22.71 3.84
C ASN A 74 -6.23 -23.75 2.99
N SER A 75 -5.19 -24.30 3.57
CA SER A 75 -4.47 -25.41 2.97
C SER A 75 -5.34 -26.66 2.95
N MET A 76 -5.28 -27.40 1.85
CA MET A 76 -5.87 -28.73 1.80
C MET A 76 -5.08 -29.69 2.70
N ASP A 77 -5.77 -30.65 3.31
CA ASP A 77 -5.11 -31.69 4.12
C ASP A 77 -4.06 -32.48 3.33
N TRP A 78 -4.28 -32.66 2.03
CA TRP A 78 -3.30 -33.30 1.17
C TRP A 78 -2.00 -32.49 1.10
N ASP A 79 -2.09 -31.17 0.84
CA ASP A 79 -0.91 -30.30 0.79
C ASP A 79 -0.21 -30.26 2.16
N ARG A 80 -0.98 -30.20 3.26
CA ARG A 80 -0.43 -30.23 4.62
C ARG A 80 0.39 -31.51 4.87
N LYS A 81 -0.16 -32.68 4.52
CA LYS A 81 0.48 -33.99 4.75
C LYS A 81 1.66 -34.27 3.82
N HIS A 82 1.64 -33.78 2.58
CA HIS A 82 2.63 -34.18 1.54
C HIS A 82 3.59 -33.06 1.13
N ARG A 83 3.27 -31.79 1.40
CA ARG A 83 4.09 -30.63 1.02
C ARG A 83 4.59 -29.82 2.21
N GLY A 84 4.18 -30.19 3.43
CA GLY A 84 4.56 -29.50 4.66
C GLY A 84 4.10 -28.05 4.70
N VAL A 85 3.01 -27.71 4.00
CA VAL A 85 2.41 -26.37 4.13
C VAL A 85 1.68 -26.26 5.47
N GLY A 86 1.64 -25.04 6.01
CA GLY A 86 0.91 -24.73 7.24
C GLY A 86 -0.62 -24.84 7.07
N PRO A 87 -1.41 -24.40 8.06
CA PRO A 87 -2.87 -24.37 7.95
C PRO A 87 -3.37 -23.43 6.83
N LEU A 88 -2.54 -22.45 6.46
CA LEU A 88 -2.83 -21.47 5.43
C LEU A 88 -1.83 -21.58 4.28
N THR A 89 -2.31 -21.24 3.09
CA THR A 89 -1.54 -21.10 1.87
C THR A 89 -1.77 -19.74 1.24
N TYR A 90 -0.78 -19.27 0.49
CA TYR A 90 -0.77 -17.92 -0.04
C TYR A 90 -0.72 -17.95 -1.56
N MET A 91 -1.68 -17.28 -2.20
CA MET A 91 -1.87 -17.32 -3.65
C MET A 91 -1.99 -15.90 -4.22
N LYS A 92 -1.33 -15.62 -5.34
CA LYS A 92 -1.49 -14.34 -6.05
C LYS A 92 -2.87 -14.22 -6.69
N GLU A 93 -3.41 -15.34 -7.17
CA GLU A 93 -4.67 -15.44 -7.91
C GLU A 93 -5.14 -16.91 -7.96
N PRO A 94 -6.38 -17.19 -8.40
CA PRO A 94 -6.84 -18.54 -8.68
C PRO A 94 -5.89 -19.27 -9.62
N ARG A 95 -5.53 -20.51 -9.27
CA ARG A 95 -4.58 -21.34 -10.02
C ARG A 95 -3.14 -20.79 -10.06
N ASP A 96 -2.76 -19.97 -9.09
CA ASP A 96 -1.36 -19.52 -8.91
C ASP A 96 -0.40 -20.71 -8.68
N GLU A 97 0.34 -21.08 -9.73
CA GLU A 97 1.34 -22.16 -9.71
C GLU A 97 2.58 -21.82 -8.87
N SER A 98 2.80 -20.52 -8.59
CA SER A 98 3.86 -20.11 -7.64
C SER A 98 3.49 -20.42 -6.19
N SER A 99 2.24 -20.81 -5.93
CA SER A 99 1.81 -21.29 -4.64
C SER A 99 2.26 -22.73 -4.41
N ARG A 100 2.63 -23.05 -3.16
CA ARG A 100 2.92 -24.43 -2.74
C ARG A 100 1.65 -25.29 -2.59
N ALA A 101 0.46 -24.72 -2.83
CA ALA A 101 -0.85 -25.32 -2.61
C ALA A 101 -1.41 -26.01 -3.86
N VAL A 102 -0.75 -27.07 -4.33
CA VAL A 102 -1.09 -27.71 -5.61
C VAL A 102 -2.49 -28.31 -5.61
N ALA A 103 -2.97 -28.83 -4.46
CA ALA A 103 -4.31 -29.40 -4.39
C ALA A 103 -5.41 -28.32 -4.51
N ASN A 104 -5.14 -27.09 -4.08
CA ASN A 104 -6.04 -25.94 -4.23
C ASN A 104 -6.19 -25.50 -5.71
N LEU A 105 -5.25 -25.85 -6.60
CA LEU A 105 -5.33 -25.47 -8.02
C LEU A 105 -6.37 -26.32 -8.80
N LYS A 106 -6.56 -27.58 -8.40
CA LYS A 106 -7.37 -28.56 -9.14
C LYS A 106 -8.86 -28.20 -9.09
N ASN A 107 -9.51 -28.10 -10.25
CA ASN A 107 -10.93 -27.74 -10.41
C ASN A 107 -11.30 -26.35 -9.84
N CYS A 108 -10.33 -25.45 -9.63
CA CYS A 108 -10.61 -24.10 -9.21
C CYS A 108 -11.38 -23.33 -10.30
N ARG A 109 -12.52 -22.72 -9.95
CA ARG A 109 -13.36 -21.90 -10.83
C ARG A 109 -13.47 -20.44 -10.38
N CYS A 110 -12.68 -20.06 -9.38
CA CYS A 110 -12.65 -18.70 -8.85
C CYS A 110 -12.01 -17.75 -9.86
N SER A 111 -12.34 -16.46 -9.74
CA SER A 111 -11.76 -15.37 -10.51
C SER A 111 -11.20 -14.29 -9.57
N VAL A 112 -10.39 -13.39 -10.12
CA VAL A 112 -9.94 -12.19 -9.43
C VAL A 112 -10.40 -10.97 -10.20
N HIS A 113 -10.98 -10.02 -9.45
CA HIS A 113 -11.41 -8.73 -9.99
C HIS A 113 -10.49 -7.65 -9.49
N THR A 114 -9.96 -6.84 -10.40
CA THR A 114 -9.10 -5.71 -10.07
C THR A 114 -9.96 -4.50 -9.71
N ILE A 115 -9.59 -3.79 -8.64
CA ILE A 115 -10.19 -2.55 -8.18
C ILE A 115 -9.14 -1.44 -8.39
N PRO A 116 -9.30 -0.60 -9.43
CA PRO A 116 -8.27 0.36 -9.86
C PRO A 116 -7.81 1.31 -8.76
N ASP A 117 -8.75 1.87 -7.99
CA ASP A 117 -8.43 2.87 -6.96
C ASP A 117 -7.68 2.28 -5.76
N GLY A 118 -7.73 0.95 -5.58
CA GLY A 118 -6.85 0.19 -4.69
C GLY A 118 -6.42 0.88 -3.41
N ILE A 119 -5.10 0.96 -3.21
CA ILE A 119 -4.49 1.69 -2.08
C ILE A 119 -4.63 3.21 -2.25
N ALA A 120 -4.69 3.71 -3.49
CA ALA A 120 -4.74 5.14 -3.79
C ALA A 120 -5.90 5.87 -3.08
N ARG A 121 -7.06 5.21 -2.93
CA ARG A 121 -8.23 5.78 -2.23
C ARG A 121 -7.98 6.12 -0.75
N ASN A 122 -6.96 5.52 -0.14
CA ASN A 122 -6.64 5.74 1.26
C ASN A 122 -5.49 6.75 1.48
N ILE A 123 -4.96 7.33 0.40
CA ILE A 123 -3.87 8.30 0.47
C ILE A 123 -4.47 9.71 0.54
N HIS A 124 -4.03 10.50 1.51
CA HIS A 124 -4.46 11.88 1.67
C HIS A 124 -3.38 12.75 2.31
N VAL A 125 -3.51 14.05 2.10
CA VAL A 125 -2.68 15.07 2.74
C VAL A 125 -3.38 15.60 3.99
N LEU A 126 -2.61 15.81 5.05
CA LEU A 126 -3.07 16.51 6.24
C LEU A 126 -2.80 18.02 6.13
N PRO A 127 -3.60 18.86 6.82
CA PRO A 127 -3.29 20.29 6.95
C PRO A 127 -1.87 20.51 7.47
N PRO A 128 -1.16 21.55 6.97
CA PRO A 128 0.19 21.85 7.44
C PRO A 128 0.15 22.30 8.90
N VAL A 129 1.10 21.82 9.69
CA VAL A 129 1.29 22.20 11.10
C VAL A 129 2.49 23.13 11.18
N ILE A 130 2.30 24.29 11.80
CA ILE A 130 3.36 25.27 12.05
C ILE A 130 3.81 25.13 13.51
N THR A 131 5.10 24.92 13.73
CA THR A 131 5.71 24.83 15.06
C THR A 131 6.93 25.74 15.11
N GLY A 132 6.77 26.89 15.76
CA GLY A 132 7.78 27.96 15.75
C GLY A 132 8.03 28.47 14.34
N SER A 133 9.26 28.28 13.85
CA SER A 133 9.71 28.64 12.50
C SER A 133 9.55 27.52 11.47
N THR A 134 9.06 26.34 11.87
CA THR A 134 8.98 25.16 11.02
C THR A 134 7.57 24.93 10.51
N VAL A 135 7.43 24.67 9.21
CA VAL A 135 6.19 24.19 8.59
C VAL A 135 6.34 22.72 8.23
N THR A 136 5.42 21.88 8.71
CA THR A 136 5.38 20.45 8.38
C THR A 136 4.08 20.12 7.67
N ALA A 137 4.15 19.54 6.48
CA ALA A 137 3.02 18.89 5.83
C ALA A 137 3.22 17.37 5.83
N LYS A 138 2.13 16.61 5.96
CA LYS A 138 2.17 15.14 6.01
C LYS A 138 1.29 14.55 4.92
N VAL A 139 1.82 13.56 4.23
CA VAL A 139 1.06 12.68 3.33
C VAL A 139 0.93 11.33 4.02
N VAL A 140 -0.30 10.84 4.16
CA VAL A 140 -0.61 9.64 4.93
C VAL A 140 -1.36 8.65 4.05
N ALA A 141 -0.96 7.39 4.11
CA ALA A 141 -1.75 6.26 3.65
C ALA A 141 -2.23 5.49 4.88
N SER A 142 -3.54 5.31 5.01
CA SER A 142 -4.14 4.59 6.15
C SER A 142 -4.96 3.38 5.70
N GLY A 143 -5.25 2.46 6.62
CA GLY A 143 -6.05 1.28 6.32
C GLY A 143 -5.23 -0.01 6.22
N GLN A 144 -5.92 -1.09 5.84
CA GLN A 144 -5.34 -2.42 5.87
C GLN A 144 -4.31 -2.60 4.75
N PHE A 145 -3.19 -3.26 5.07
CA PHE A 145 -2.13 -3.63 4.13
C PHE A 145 -1.34 -2.47 3.49
N VAL A 146 -1.49 -1.23 3.95
CA VAL A 146 -0.75 -0.09 3.38
C VAL A 146 0.76 -0.24 3.56
N VAL A 147 1.20 -0.76 4.70
CA VAL A 147 2.63 -0.97 4.99
C VAL A 147 3.17 -2.08 4.11
N GLU A 148 2.51 -3.24 4.11
CA GLU A 148 2.92 -4.40 3.31
C GLU A 148 2.86 -4.11 1.80
N ALA A 149 1.91 -3.28 1.35
CA ALA A 149 1.87 -2.80 -0.03
C ALA A 149 3.08 -1.91 -0.37
N GLU A 150 3.51 -1.04 0.56
CA GLU A 150 4.64 -0.14 0.38
C GLU A 150 5.97 -0.91 0.36
N VAL A 151 6.25 -1.69 1.41
CA VAL A 151 7.59 -2.28 1.63
C VAL A 151 7.69 -3.75 1.23
N GLY A 152 6.57 -4.41 0.95
CA GLY A 152 6.52 -5.83 0.66
C GLY A 152 6.37 -6.68 1.92
N THR A 153 6.34 -8.01 1.72
CA THR A 153 6.30 -8.99 2.81
C THR A 153 6.81 -10.35 2.34
N VAL A 154 7.20 -11.19 3.28
CA VAL A 154 7.61 -12.58 3.03
C VAL A 154 6.63 -13.51 3.72
N TYR A 155 5.95 -14.31 2.92
CA TYR A 155 5.02 -15.33 3.42
C TYR A 155 5.77 -16.64 3.73
N PRO A 156 5.20 -17.50 4.60
CA PRO A 156 5.71 -18.83 4.87
C PRO A 156 6.12 -19.61 3.61
N GLY A 157 7.27 -20.26 3.68
CA GLY A 157 7.87 -20.95 2.53
C GLY A 157 8.64 -20.03 1.57
N ASN A 158 9.14 -18.89 2.07
CA ASN A 158 9.93 -17.89 1.33
C ASN A 158 9.21 -17.36 0.07
N LEU A 159 7.89 -17.24 0.16
CA LEU A 159 7.10 -16.64 -0.91
C LEU A 159 7.13 -15.12 -0.74
N GLU A 160 7.94 -14.45 -1.56
CA GLU A 160 8.11 -13.01 -1.49
C GLU A 160 6.99 -12.25 -2.23
N ALA A 161 6.55 -11.15 -1.64
CA ALA A 161 5.77 -10.10 -2.29
C ALA A 161 6.57 -8.80 -2.25
N VAL A 162 6.99 -8.34 -3.44
CA VAL A 162 7.80 -7.14 -3.59
C VAL A 162 6.98 -5.89 -3.28
N GLY A 163 7.58 -4.95 -2.54
CA GLY A 163 6.99 -3.66 -2.23
C GLY A 163 6.76 -2.80 -3.48
N ALA A 164 5.66 -2.06 -3.51
CA ALA A 164 5.39 -1.11 -4.59
C ALA A 164 6.16 0.21 -4.42
N TYR A 165 6.60 0.52 -3.18
CA TYR A 165 7.33 1.73 -2.79
C TYR A 165 6.65 3.02 -3.29
N TYR A 166 5.32 3.08 -3.24
CA TYR A 166 4.54 4.14 -3.85
C TYR A 166 4.72 5.48 -3.14
N MET A 167 4.90 5.50 -1.82
CA MET A 167 5.20 6.72 -1.05
C MET A 167 6.64 7.18 -1.28
N ALA A 168 7.60 6.27 -1.16
CA ALA A 168 9.02 6.59 -1.35
C ALA A 168 9.31 7.11 -2.77
N ARG A 169 8.75 6.44 -3.79
CA ARG A 169 8.86 6.88 -5.19
C ARG A 169 8.18 8.21 -5.45
N ALA A 170 7.03 8.47 -4.82
CA ALA A 170 6.34 9.75 -4.95
C ALA A 170 7.16 10.91 -4.37
N ALA A 171 7.71 10.73 -3.16
CA ALA A 171 8.58 11.72 -2.54
C ALA A 171 9.82 12.00 -3.41
N ALA A 172 10.51 10.95 -3.87
CA ALA A 172 11.67 11.08 -4.75
C ALA A 172 11.32 11.77 -6.09
N ALA A 173 10.19 11.43 -6.70
CA ALA A 173 9.77 12.00 -7.97
C ALA A 173 9.40 13.49 -7.88
N VAL A 174 8.88 13.94 -6.74
CA VAL A 174 8.60 15.37 -6.49
C VAL A 174 9.89 16.10 -6.14
N ALA A 175 10.75 15.51 -5.30
CA ALA A 175 12.04 16.10 -4.94
C ALA A 175 12.93 16.32 -6.16
N ALA A 176 12.98 15.39 -7.11
CA ALA A 176 13.81 15.49 -8.31
C ALA A 176 13.39 16.60 -9.30
N ARG A 177 12.23 17.23 -9.11
CA ARG A 177 11.72 18.33 -9.96
C ARG A 177 11.99 19.72 -9.40
N ARG A 178 12.59 19.78 -8.21
CA ARG A 178 12.86 21.01 -7.46
C ARG A 178 14.37 21.20 -7.37
#